data_AF-A0A2E6WPV9-F1
#
_entry.id   AF-A0A2E6WPV9-F1
#
_cell.length_a   1.000
_cell.length_b   1.000
_cell.length_c   1.000
_cell.angle_alpha   90.00
_cell.angle_beta   90.00
_cell.angle_gamma   90.00
#
_symmetry.space_group_name_H-M   'P 1'
#
loop_
_entity.id
_entity.type
_entity.pdbx_description
1 polymer ?
#
loop_
_entity_poly.entity_id
_entity_poly.type
_entity_poly.pdbx_seq_one_letter_code
_entity_poly.pdbx_strand_id
1 'polypeptide(L)' 'MGISQEYAVRGMTCDHCVIAVTEEISALSGAISVDVDLVVNGNSRLSVASEHPLDANLVRVAVDEAGYEISD' A
#
# COMPACT_ATOMS: atom_id res chain seq x y z
N MET A 1 7.52 19.24 3.09
CA MET A 1 8.00 18.29 2.07
C MET A 1 7.54 16.92 2.53
N GLY A 2 6.63 16.27 1.81
CA GLY A 2 6.32 14.85 2.06
C GLY A 2 7.32 13.96 1.33
N ILE A 3 7.41 12.71 1.74
CA ILE A 3 8.16 11.66 1.04
C ILE A 3 7.18 10.62 0.49
N SER A 4 7.61 9.89 -0.54
CA SER A 4 6.85 8.80 -1.14
C SER A 4 7.63 7.49 -1.03
N GLN A 5 7.00 6.43 -0.54
CA GLN A 5 7.55 5.08 -0.52
C GLN A 5 6.76 4.19 -1.48
N GLU A 6 7.46 3.38 -2.27
CA GLU A 6 6.86 2.49 -3.25
C GLU A 6 7.05 1.03 -2.83
N TYR A 7 6.01 0.23 -3.02
CA TYR A 7 5.95 -1.18 -2.68
C TYR A 7 5.32 -1.95 -3.83
N ALA A 8 5.84 -3.14 -4.15
CA ALA A 8 5.18 -4.03 -5.10
C ALA A 8 4.33 -5.05 -4.34
N VAL A 9 3.06 -5.19 -4.72
CA VAL A 9 2.11 -6.09 -4.08
C VAL A 9 1.62 -7.11 -5.11
N ARG A 10 1.62 -8.38 -4.73
CA ARG A 10 1.15 -9.48 -5.60
C ARG A 10 -0.22 -9.98 -5.16
N GLY A 11 -0.98 -10.47 -6.14
CA GLY A 11 -2.25 -11.15 -5.90
C GLY A 11 -3.49 -10.24 -5.87
N MET A 12 -3.34 -8.92 -6.03
CA MET A 12 -4.49 -8.03 -6.22
C MET A 12 -5.12 -8.25 -7.61
N THR A 13 -6.38 -8.65 -7.64
CA THR A 13 -7.13 -8.93 -8.88
C THR A 13 -8.41 -8.12 -9.04
N CYS A 14 -8.83 -7.35 -8.04
CA CYS A 14 -10.07 -6.59 -8.04
C CYS A 14 -9.88 -5.18 -7.46
N ASP A 15 -10.58 -4.17 -7.98
CA ASP A 15 -10.53 -2.79 -7.47
C ASP A 15 -10.97 -2.65 -6.01
N HIS A 16 -11.87 -3.52 -5.50
CA HIS A 16 -12.23 -3.49 -4.08
C HIS A 16 -11.06 -3.84 -3.15
N CYS A 17 -10.11 -4.64 -3.63
CA CYS A 17 -8.91 -5.01 -2.90
C CYS A 17 -7.97 -3.81 -2.73
N VAL A 18 -7.90 -2.97 -3.77
CA VAL A 18 -7.14 -1.72 -3.75
C VAL A 18 -7.70 -0.76 -2.71
N ILE A 19 -9.03 -0.62 -2.65
CA ILE A 19 -9.69 0.26 -1.69
C ILE A 19 -9.39 -0.20 -0.26
N ALA A 20 -9.52 -1.50 0.03
CA ALA A 20 -9.22 -2.05 1.35
C ALA A 20 -7.78 -1.75 1.78
N VAL A 21 -6.78 -2.07 0.94
CA VAL A 21 -5.36 -1.78 1.23
C VAL A 21 -5.13 -0.28 1.42
N THR A 22 -5.77 0.55 0.61
CA THR A 22 -5.65 2.01 0.67
C THR A 22 -6.20 2.56 1.99
N GLU A 23 -7.33 2.06 2.48
CA GLU A 23 -7.92 2.47 3.75
C GLU A 23 -7.03 2.08 4.94
N GLU A 24 -6.53 0.84 4.97
CA GLU A 24 -5.65 0.35 6.04
C GLU A 24 -4.35 1.15 6.12
N ILE A 25 -3.73 1.47 4.97
CA ILE A 25 -2.49 2.27 4.95
C ILE A 25 -2.79 3.74 5.27
N SER A 26 -3.92 4.28 4.82
CA SER A 26 -4.31 5.66 5.13
C SER A 26 -4.62 5.85 6.62
N ALA A 27 -4.94 4.77 7.35
CA ALA A 27 -5.09 4.80 8.79
C ALA A 27 -3.75 4.89 9.55
N LEU A 28 -2.61 4.66 8.88
CA LEU A 28 -1.30 4.79 9.49
C LEU A 28 -0.99 6.26 9.82
N SER A 29 -0.43 6.49 11.01
CA SER A 29 -0.06 7.83 11.46
C SER A 29 1.02 8.44 10.56
N GLY A 30 0.69 9.57 9.93
CA GLY A 30 1.59 10.28 9.01
C GLY A 30 1.42 9.92 7.53
N ALA A 31 0.50 9.02 7.19
CA ALA A 31 0.05 8.82 5.81
C ALA A 31 -0.72 10.07 5.33
N ILE A 32 -0.34 10.61 4.17
CA ILE A 32 -0.99 11.76 3.54
C ILE A 32 -1.86 11.28 2.38
N SER A 33 -1.32 10.40 1.54
CA SER A 33 -2.02 9.88 0.38
C SER A 33 -1.48 8.50 0.02
N VAL A 34 -2.35 7.64 -0.48
CA VAL A 34 -2.00 6.30 -0.94
C VAL A 34 -2.55 6.15 -2.34
N ASP A 35 -1.72 5.70 -3.26
CA ASP A 35 -2.06 5.44 -4.65
C ASP A 35 -1.66 4.01 -4.99
N VAL A 36 -2.51 3.30 -5.74
CA VAL A 36 -2.26 1.92 -6.13
C VAL A 36 -2.50 1.77 -7.62
N ASP A 37 -1.43 1.44 -8.33
CA ASP A 37 -1.46 1.03 -9.72
C ASP A 37 -1.75 -0.48 -9.77
N LEU A 38 -3.02 -0.83 -9.94
CA LEU A 38 -3.48 -2.21 -10.00
C LEU A 38 -3.06 -2.87 -11.32
N VAL A 39 -2.20 -3.88 -11.23
CA VAL A 39 -1.82 -4.71 -12.37
C VAL A 39 -2.49 -6.08 -12.23
N VAL A 40 -3.64 -6.24 -12.90
CA VAL A 40 -4.39 -7.49 -12.88
C VAL A 40 -3.54 -8.64 -13.44
N ASN A 41 -3.40 -9.74 -12.69
CA ASN A 41 -2.49 -10.86 -12.97
C ASN A 41 -0.98 -10.51 -12.92
N GLY A 42 -0.59 -9.41 -12.28
CA GLY A 42 0.81 -8.99 -12.16
C GLY A 42 1.18 -8.49 -10.78
N ASN A 43 2.25 -7.68 -10.76
CA ASN A 43 2.72 -6.96 -9.59
C ASN A 43 2.10 -5.56 -9.60
N SER A 44 1.13 -5.31 -8.72
CA SER A 44 0.58 -3.98 -8.51
C SER A 44 1.59 -3.10 -7.78
N ARG A 45 1.62 -1.82 -8.11
CA ARG A 45 2.51 -0.85 -7.47
C ARG A 45 1.73 0.00 -6.49
N LEU A 46 2.13 -0.03 -5.23
CA LEU A 46 1.58 0.74 -4.13
C LEU A 46 2.52 1.91 -3.83
N SER A 47 2.03 3.13 -3.96
CA SER A 47 2.75 4.36 -3.65
C SER A 47 2.14 5.03 -2.41
N VAL A 48 2.94 5.22 -1.37
CA VAL A 48 2.50 5.79 -0.10
C VAL A 48 3.21 7.12 0.14
N ALA A 49 2.46 8.21 0.04
CA ALA A 49 2.92 9.55 0.40
C ALA A 49 2.70 9.81 1.90
N SER A 50 3.73 10.28 2.58
CA SER A 50 3.73 10.48 4.03
C SER A 50 4.55 11.72 4.45
N GLU A 51 4.24 12.28 5.61
CA GLU A 51 4.99 13.44 6.14
C GLU A 51 6.39 13.05 6.58
N HIS A 52 6.53 11.84 7.11
CA HIS A 52 7.77 11.23 7.59
C HIS A 52 7.85 9.78 7.10
N PRO A 53 9.04 9.15 7.13
CA PRO A 53 9.17 7.74 6.78
C PRO A 53 8.24 6.86 7.60
N LEU A 54 7.28 6.23 6.93
CA LEU A 54 6.45 5.20 7.54
C LEU A 54 7.29 3.94 7.71
N ASP A 55 7.06 3.25 8.83
CA ASP A 55 7.71 1.99 9.10
C ASP A 55 7.24 0.95 8.08
N ALA A 56 8.18 0.40 7.31
CA ALA A 56 7.86 -0.61 6.29
C ALA A 56 7.19 -1.84 6.89
N ASN A 57 7.42 -2.13 8.19
CA ASN A 57 6.73 -3.22 8.88
C ASN A 57 5.24 -2.91 9.06
N LEU A 58 4.89 -1.67 9.43
CA LEU A 58 3.49 -1.24 9.57
C LEU A 58 2.76 -1.30 8.22
N VAL A 59 3.40 -0.84 7.15
CA VAL A 59 2.83 -0.94 5.80
C VAL A 59 2.62 -2.40 5.40
N ARG A 60 3.58 -3.29 5.69
CA ARG A 60 3.41 -4.74 5.45
C ARG A 60 2.26 -5.34 6.24
N VAL A 61 2.13 -5.00 7.51
CA VAL A 61 1.03 -5.50 8.36
C VAL A 61 -0.32 -5.04 7.81
N ALA A 62 -0.46 -3.76 7.44
CA ALA A 62 -1.69 -3.24 6.83
C ALA A 62 -2.06 -3.98 5.53
N VAL A 63 -1.06 -4.30 4.70
CA VAL A 63 -1.26 -5.07 3.46
C VAL A 63 -1.63 -6.54 3.75
N ASP A 64 -1.03 -7.14 4.79
CA ASP A 64 -1.31 -8.51 5.25
C ASP A 64 -2.72 -8.63 5.86
N GLU A 65 -3.15 -7.63 6.62
CA GLU A 65 -4.51 -7.53 7.17
C GLU A 65 -5.57 -7.42 6.06
N ALA A 66 -5.23 -6.76 4.94
CA ALA A 66 -6.05 -6.74 3.73
C ALA A 66 -6.00 -8.07 2.94
N GLY A 67 -5.15 -9.03 3.32
CA GLY A 67 -5.02 -10.35 2.70
C GLY A 67 -4.02 -10.42 1.54
N TYR A 68 -3.08 -9.48 1.46
CA TYR A 68 -2.06 -9.42 0.41
C TYR A 68 -0.65 -9.42 0.99
N GLU A 69 0.33 -9.64 0.11
CA GLU A 69 1.74 -9.60 0.52
C GLU A 69 2.53 -8.65 -0.38
N ILE A 70 3.40 -7.86 0.25
CA ILE A 70 4.40 -7.05 -0.44
C ILE A 70 5.50 -7.97 -0.94
N SER A 71 5.67 -8.05 -2.26
CA SER A 71 6.81 -8.68 -2.91
C SER A 71 7.83 -7.60 -3.28
N ASP A 72 8.95 -7.57 -2.57
CA ASP A 72 10.13 -6.75 -2.87
C ASP A 72 10.64 -6.95 -4.31
#